data_AF-A0A7S0INY7-F1
#
_entry.id   AF-A0A7S0INY7-F1
#
_cell.length_a   1.000
_cell.length_b   1.000
_cell.length_c   1.000
_cell.angle_alpha   90.00
_cell.angle_beta   90.00
_cell.angle_gamma   90.00
#
_symmetry.space_group_name_H-M   'P 1'
#
loop_
_entity.id
_entity.type
_entity.pdbx_description
1 polymer ?
#
loop_
_entity_poly.entity_id
_entity_poly.type
_entity_poly.pdbx_seq_one_letter_code
_entity_poly.pdbx_strand_id
1 'polypeptide(L)'
;TRAHFASFAIVSSPLVLSIHPSDEILAPILDTIGNKRALEVNQAWAGHPGSLVRTLPPATPPARPVVPGPAVVGVECDSTDTTQLGWKYDSHSGALRRGGLCLSTDGFDLPLNLFACNNASTHQNFTYDAAGGLIHVLAPAPVKLYPGCVQVAADTQKSAAAVKVDVYRCEPGNAAQQFEMDGTGLLRTRQGGQCLAGRDRYDPPPVNVAGVQLWAKPLGGGRTAALLINGGGLRTSADVTLKELNISSTSATVTDVWSGLDAGPVSGGVWQTGDVAPLDARFVVFTEPSSDGVA
;
A
#
# COMPACT_ATOMS: atom_id res chain seq x y z
N THR A 1 8.05 -2.43 -14.01
CA THR A 1 8.98 -3.39 -14.67
C THR A 1 10.44 -3.10 -14.37
N ARG A 2 10.96 -1.89 -14.60
CA ARG A 2 12.38 -1.54 -14.32
C ARG A 2 12.81 -1.79 -12.88
N ALA A 3 12.03 -1.32 -11.90
CA ALA A 3 12.30 -1.59 -10.48
C ALA A 3 12.46 -3.09 -10.18
N HIS A 4 11.55 -3.91 -10.70
CA HIS A 4 11.58 -5.36 -10.50
C HIS A 4 12.83 -6.01 -11.11
N PHE A 5 13.18 -5.64 -12.36
CA PHE A 5 14.39 -6.17 -13.00
C PHE A 5 15.67 -5.70 -12.29
N ALA A 6 15.73 -4.45 -11.83
CA ALA A 6 16.83 -3.97 -11.01
C ALA A 6 16.96 -4.74 -9.69
N SER A 7 15.84 -5.08 -9.05
CA SER A 7 15.85 -5.93 -7.85
C SER A 7 16.52 -7.27 -8.14
N PHE A 8 16.18 -7.93 -9.24
CA PHE A 8 16.88 -9.16 -9.64
C PHE A 8 18.36 -8.91 -9.94
N ALA A 9 18.71 -7.83 -10.65
CA ALA A 9 20.10 -7.52 -10.97
C ALA A 9 20.94 -7.28 -9.72
N ILE A 10 20.36 -6.67 -8.67
CA ILE A 10 21.08 -6.35 -7.44
C ILE A 10 21.12 -7.49 -6.43
N VAL A 11 20.12 -8.38 -6.38
CA VAL A 11 20.05 -9.47 -5.37
C VAL A 11 20.44 -10.84 -5.91
N SER A 12 20.65 -10.97 -7.22
CA SER A 12 20.95 -12.26 -7.86
C SER A 12 22.17 -12.13 -8.76
N SER A 13 23.04 -13.14 -8.71
CA SER A 13 24.17 -13.30 -9.61
C SER A 13 24.53 -14.75 -9.84
N PRO A 14 24.60 -15.21 -11.10
CA PRO A 14 24.15 -14.56 -12.35
C PRO A 14 22.65 -14.80 -12.62
N LEU A 15 21.97 -13.87 -13.32
CA LEU A 15 20.67 -14.18 -13.95
C LEU A 15 20.93 -14.90 -15.27
N VAL A 16 20.14 -15.95 -15.52
CA VAL A 16 20.12 -16.67 -16.79
C VAL A 16 18.73 -16.50 -17.39
N LEU A 17 18.65 -15.90 -18.57
CA LEU A 17 17.39 -15.79 -19.30
C LEU A 17 17.07 -17.14 -19.96
N SER A 18 15.96 -17.76 -19.58
CA SER A 18 15.50 -19.03 -20.15
C SER A 18 14.64 -18.86 -21.42
N ILE A 19 14.33 -17.62 -21.80
CA ILE A 19 13.51 -17.27 -22.96
C ILE A 19 14.43 -16.74 -24.06
N HIS A 20 14.16 -17.12 -25.32
CA HIS A 20 14.96 -16.67 -26.45
C HIS A 20 14.77 -15.15 -26.68
N PRO A 21 15.83 -14.33 -26.80
CA PRO A 21 15.70 -12.87 -26.95
C PRO A 21 14.94 -12.39 -28.19
N SER A 22 14.77 -13.26 -29.20
CA SER A 22 13.99 -12.96 -30.40
C SER A 22 12.48 -13.22 -30.25
N ASP A 23 12.02 -13.65 -29.07
CA ASP A 23 10.60 -13.83 -28.82
C ASP A 23 9.90 -12.46 -28.81
N GLU A 24 8.87 -12.30 -29.63
CA GLU A 24 8.11 -11.06 -29.77
C GLU A 24 7.47 -10.61 -28.45
N ILE A 25 7.21 -11.54 -27.51
CA ILE A 25 6.68 -11.21 -26.19
C ILE A 25 7.65 -10.34 -25.36
N LEU A 26 8.94 -10.40 -25.67
CA LEU A 26 9.97 -9.61 -24.98
C LEU A 26 10.12 -8.21 -25.56
N ALA A 27 9.64 -7.94 -26.77
CA ALA A 27 9.83 -6.66 -27.46
C ALA A 27 9.48 -5.43 -26.59
N PRO A 28 8.39 -5.43 -25.79
CA PRO A 28 8.06 -4.30 -24.92
C PRO A 28 9.01 -4.06 -23.74
N ILE A 29 9.88 -5.01 -23.41
CA ILE A 29 10.76 -4.98 -22.23
C ILE A 29 12.25 -5.17 -22.55
N LEU A 30 12.62 -5.37 -23.82
CA LEU A 30 14.00 -5.59 -24.25
C LEU A 30 14.94 -4.43 -23.88
N ASP A 31 14.43 -3.19 -23.84
CA ASP A 31 15.19 -2.01 -23.39
C ASP A 31 15.66 -2.15 -21.93
N THR A 32 14.88 -2.87 -21.12
CA THR A 32 15.08 -3.06 -19.69
C THR A 32 15.93 -4.31 -19.44
N ILE A 33 15.54 -5.46 -19.99
CA ILE A 33 16.25 -6.73 -19.75
C ILE A 33 17.54 -6.87 -20.57
N GLY A 34 17.66 -6.14 -21.67
CA GLY A 34 18.85 -6.05 -22.51
C GLY A 34 19.78 -4.88 -22.15
N ASN A 35 19.47 -4.11 -21.09
CA ASN A 35 20.30 -2.98 -20.68
C ASN A 35 21.69 -3.49 -20.24
N LYS A 36 22.73 -3.11 -20.99
CA LYS A 36 24.10 -3.59 -20.77
C LYS A 36 24.62 -3.32 -19.35
N ARG A 37 24.35 -2.15 -18.79
CA ARG A 37 24.81 -1.78 -17.45
C ARG A 37 24.08 -2.55 -16.35
N ALA A 38 22.77 -2.76 -16.51
CA ALA A 38 22.01 -3.60 -15.57
C ALA A 38 22.51 -5.05 -15.61
N LEU A 39 22.83 -5.57 -16.80
CA LEU A 39 23.45 -6.88 -16.97
C LEU A 39 24.87 -6.93 -16.37
N GLU A 40 25.69 -5.90 -16.53
CA GLU A 40 27.01 -5.80 -15.87
C GLU A 40 26.88 -5.88 -14.34
N VAL A 41 25.94 -5.13 -13.75
CA VAL A 41 25.67 -5.23 -12.32
C VAL A 41 25.26 -6.65 -11.95
N ASN A 42 24.38 -7.28 -12.72
CA ASN A 42 23.92 -8.64 -12.47
C ASN A 42 25.04 -9.69 -12.57
N GLN A 43 25.92 -9.57 -13.56
CA GLN A 43 27.01 -10.54 -13.79
C GLN A 43 28.21 -10.32 -12.86
N ALA A 44 28.34 -9.14 -12.26
CA ALA A 44 29.39 -8.86 -11.30
C ALA A 44 29.21 -9.67 -10.01
N TRP A 45 30.26 -10.38 -9.61
CA TRP A 45 30.35 -11.06 -8.31
C TRP A 45 31.63 -10.62 -7.58
N ALA A 46 31.45 -9.96 -6.45
CA ALA A 46 32.55 -9.55 -5.57
C ALA A 46 32.40 -10.18 -4.18
N GLY A 47 32.06 -11.47 -4.14
CA GLY A 47 31.89 -12.23 -2.89
C GLY A 47 30.52 -12.09 -2.21
N HIS A 48 29.63 -11.24 -2.74
CA HIS A 48 28.29 -11.02 -2.17
C HIS A 48 27.24 -10.79 -3.26
N PRO A 49 26.04 -11.40 -3.18
CA PRO A 49 24.95 -11.23 -4.14
C PRO A 49 24.19 -9.90 -4.02
N GLY A 50 24.72 -8.92 -3.27
CA GLY A 50 23.97 -7.76 -2.76
C GLY A 50 23.07 -8.04 -1.54
N SER A 51 22.71 -7.01 -0.79
CA SER A 51 21.88 -7.08 0.42
C SER A 51 21.04 -5.82 0.62
N LEU A 52 20.00 -5.95 1.45
CA LEU A 52 19.26 -4.81 1.96
C LEU A 52 20.15 -4.04 2.94
N VAL A 53 20.40 -2.76 2.64
CA VAL A 53 21.18 -1.84 3.49
C VAL A 53 20.28 -1.26 4.56
N ARG A 54 19.11 -0.73 4.17
CA ARG A 54 18.13 -0.16 5.08
C ARG A 54 16.72 -0.12 4.50
N THR A 55 15.75 -0.13 5.40
CA THR A 55 14.35 0.18 5.11
C THR A 55 13.99 1.47 5.83
N LEU A 56 13.55 2.47 5.08
CA LEU A 56 12.88 3.63 5.62
C LEU A 56 11.40 3.29 5.85
N PRO A 57 10.80 3.79 6.94
CA PRO A 57 9.35 3.70 7.10
C PRO A 57 8.68 4.31 5.86
N PRO A 58 7.58 3.73 5.35
CA PRO A 58 6.81 4.36 4.30
C PRO A 58 6.45 5.78 4.75
N ALA A 59 6.68 6.77 3.89
CA ALA A 59 6.15 8.10 4.14
C ALA A 59 4.64 7.96 4.29
N THR A 60 4.09 8.35 5.44
CA THR A 60 2.64 8.36 5.64
C THR A 60 2.04 9.22 4.54
N PRO A 61 1.17 8.67 3.67
CA PRO A 61 0.44 9.48 2.71
C PRO A 61 -0.23 10.66 3.43
N PRO A 62 -0.25 11.89 2.87
CA PRO A 62 -1.08 12.93 3.45
C PRO A 62 -2.51 12.38 3.54
N ALA A 63 -3.16 12.64 4.67
CA ALA A 63 -4.54 12.25 4.85
C ALA A 63 -5.35 12.79 3.66
N ARG A 64 -6.08 11.91 2.98
CA ARG A 64 -6.92 12.35 1.86
C ARG A 64 -8.01 13.27 2.41
N PRO A 65 -8.48 14.25 1.62
CA PRO A 65 -9.67 15.00 1.96
C PRO A 65 -10.83 14.05 2.22
N VAL A 66 -11.55 14.30 3.31
CA VAL A 66 -12.81 13.64 3.63
C VAL A 66 -13.86 14.10 2.63
N VAL A 67 -14.26 13.20 1.72
CA VAL A 67 -15.32 13.46 0.74
C VAL A 67 -16.51 12.54 1.02
N PRO A 68 -17.73 13.07 1.25
CA PRO A 68 -18.93 12.25 1.41
C PRO A 68 -19.25 11.45 0.14
N GLY A 69 -19.75 10.22 0.29
CA GLY A 69 -20.22 9.42 -0.84
C GLY A 69 -20.85 8.09 -0.43
N PRO A 70 -21.00 7.15 -1.39
CA PRO A 70 -21.73 5.91 -1.18
C PRO A 70 -20.94 4.79 -0.50
N ALA A 71 -19.60 4.83 -0.50
CA ALA A 71 -18.80 3.77 0.09
C ALA A 71 -18.88 3.79 1.62
N VAL A 72 -19.18 2.66 2.23
CA VAL A 72 -19.30 2.54 3.68
C VAL A 72 -18.02 1.95 4.24
N VAL A 73 -17.41 2.68 5.16
CA VAL A 73 -16.12 2.35 5.76
C VAL A 73 -16.17 2.53 7.28
N GLY A 74 -15.30 1.82 7.99
CA GLY A 74 -15.05 2.07 9.41
C GLY A 74 -13.89 3.05 9.53
N VAL A 75 -14.02 4.05 10.38
CA VAL A 75 -12.97 5.02 10.69
C VAL A 75 -12.95 5.29 12.18
N GLU A 76 -11.87 5.86 12.70
CA GLU A 76 -11.86 6.38 14.07
C GLU A 76 -12.98 7.40 14.25
N CYS A 77 -13.71 7.28 15.36
CA CYS A 77 -14.82 8.19 15.66
C CYS A 77 -14.32 9.64 15.84
N ASP A 78 -14.82 10.55 15.01
CA ASP A 78 -14.50 11.97 15.03
C ASP A 78 -15.80 12.78 14.94
N SER A 79 -16.12 13.50 16.03
CA SER A 79 -17.33 14.32 16.10
C SER A 79 -17.38 15.47 15.08
N THR A 80 -16.26 15.86 14.50
CA THR A 80 -16.18 16.89 13.47
C THR A 80 -16.40 16.33 12.06
N ASP A 81 -16.30 15.02 11.90
CA ASP A 81 -16.50 14.34 10.63
C ASP A 81 -17.99 14.08 10.36
N THR A 82 -18.60 15.02 9.66
CA THR A 82 -20.02 14.93 9.25
C THR A 82 -20.34 13.70 8.40
N THR A 83 -19.34 13.00 7.85
CA THR A 83 -19.61 11.76 7.12
C THR A 83 -19.97 10.57 8.01
N GLN A 84 -19.70 10.66 9.31
CA GLN A 84 -20.01 9.65 10.32
C GLN A 84 -21.44 9.76 10.86
N LEU A 85 -22.13 10.85 10.54
CA LEU A 85 -23.45 11.18 11.07
C LEU A 85 -24.59 10.83 10.10
N GLY A 86 -25.82 10.90 10.61
CA GLY A 86 -27.05 10.77 9.82
C GLY A 86 -27.49 9.33 9.55
N TRP A 87 -26.92 8.35 10.24
CA TRP A 87 -27.37 6.96 10.21
C TRP A 87 -28.72 6.81 10.91
N LYS A 88 -29.63 6.04 10.31
CA LYS A 88 -30.95 5.73 10.87
C LYS A 88 -31.32 4.29 10.54
N TYR A 89 -31.83 3.55 11.52
CA TYR A 89 -32.46 2.25 11.29
C TYR A 89 -33.98 2.41 11.33
N ASP A 90 -34.66 1.93 10.28
CA ASP A 90 -36.11 1.87 10.20
C ASP A 90 -36.56 0.42 10.47
N SER A 91 -37.13 0.18 11.65
CA SER A 91 -37.58 -1.16 12.06
C SER A 91 -38.77 -1.70 11.27
N HIS A 92 -39.52 -0.83 10.55
CA HIS A 92 -40.64 -1.27 9.73
C HIS A 92 -40.17 -1.79 8.38
N SER A 93 -39.24 -1.09 7.73
CA SER A 93 -38.68 -1.52 6.44
C SER A 93 -37.43 -2.41 6.56
N GLY A 94 -36.82 -2.48 7.76
CA GLY A 94 -35.52 -3.12 7.99
C GLY A 94 -34.36 -2.36 7.34
N ALA A 95 -34.57 -1.15 6.83
CA ALA A 95 -33.56 -0.39 6.11
C ALA A 95 -32.63 0.36 7.08
N LEU A 96 -31.32 0.21 6.87
CA LEU A 96 -30.30 1.08 7.48
C LEU A 96 -29.92 2.19 6.49
N ARG A 97 -30.13 3.45 6.86
CA ARG A 97 -30.09 4.60 5.94
C ARG A 97 -29.08 5.66 6.33
N ARG A 98 -28.54 6.35 5.32
CA ARG A 98 -27.76 7.59 5.47
C ARG A 98 -27.94 8.48 4.24
N GLY A 99 -28.17 9.77 4.44
CA GLY A 99 -28.28 10.74 3.33
C GLY A 99 -29.37 10.42 2.31
N GLY A 100 -30.47 9.77 2.73
CA GLY A 100 -31.55 9.32 1.84
C GLY A 100 -31.27 8.03 1.06
N LEU A 101 -30.08 7.43 1.23
CA LEU A 101 -29.68 6.16 0.64
C LEU A 101 -29.78 5.02 1.67
N CYS A 102 -29.84 3.79 1.19
CA CYS A 102 -29.91 2.56 1.99
C CYS A 102 -28.60 1.77 1.87
N LEU A 103 -28.10 1.27 2.99
CA LEU A 103 -27.02 0.29 3.01
C LEU A 103 -27.44 -0.94 2.19
N SER A 104 -26.57 -1.42 1.32
CA SER A 104 -26.78 -2.65 0.57
C SER A 104 -25.61 -3.61 0.71
N THR A 105 -25.95 -4.89 0.69
CA THR A 105 -25.04 -6.04 0.62
C THR A 105 -24.82 -6.52 -0.82
N ASP A 106 -25.28 -5.77 -1.81
CA ASP A 106 -24.99 -6.04 -3.23
C ASP A 106 -23.47 -6.02 -3.46
N GLY A 107 -22.88 -7.20 -3.67
CA GLY A 107 -21.43 -7.39 -3.81
C GLY A 107 -20.74 -7.76 -2.50
N PHE A 108 -21.09 -8.92 -1.91
CA PHE A 108 -20.54 -9.43 -0.62
C PHE A 108 -19.01 -9.41 -0.48
N ASP A 109 -18.24 -9.46 -1.58
CA ASP A 109 -16.77 -9.38 -1.55
C ASP A 109 -16.23 -7.94 -1.52
N LEU A 110 -17.07 -6.96 -1.83
CA LEU A 110 -16.77 -5.54 -1.79
C LEU A 110 -17.14 -4.94 -0.42
N PRO A 111 -16.57 -3.79 -0.07
CA PRO A 111 -17.10 -2.99 1.04
C PRO A 111 -18.59 -2.70 0.80
N LEU A 112 -19.36 -2.65 1.88
CA LEU A 112 -20.76 -2.25 1.78
C LEU A 112 -20.88 -0.85 1.17
N ASN A 113 -21.96 -0.63 0.44
CA ASN A 113 -22.23 0.64 -0.24
C ASN A 113 -23.66 1.12 0.04
N LEU A 114 -23.87 2.41 -0.12
CA LEU A 114 -25.16 3.07 -0.07
C LEU A 114 -25.73 3.18 -1.48
N PHE A 115 -26.98 2.76 -1.66
CA PHE A 115 -27.70 2.82 -2.92
C PHE A 115 -29.06 3.51 -2.74
N ALA A 116 -29.73 3.80 -3.86
CA ALA A 116 -31.13 4.19 -3.81
C ALA A 116 -31.93 3.13 -3.05
N CYS A 117 -32.76 3.57 -2.11
CA CYS A 117 -33.57 2.67 -1.30
C CYS A 117 -34.58 1.93 -2.16
N ASN A 118 -34.60 0.60 -2.05
CA ASN A 118 -35.53 -0.29 -2.71
C ASN A 118 -36.09 -1.27 -1.67
N ASN A 119 -37.31 -1.02 -1.21
CA ASN A 119 -37.98 -1.86 -0.20
C ASN A 119 -38.23 -3.31 -0.69
N ALA A 120 -38.11 -3.58 -1.99
CA ALA A 120 -38.19 -4.94 -2.53
C ALA A 120 -36.84 -5.68 -2.52
N SER A 121 -35.72 -4.98 -2.27
CA SER A 121 -34.39 -5.59 -2.23
C SER A 121 -34.13 -6.28 -0.89
N THR A 122 -33.90 -7.59 -0.91
CA THR A 122 -33.45 -8.33 0.27
C THR A 122 -32.03 -7.96 0.68
N HIS A 123 -31.22 -7.41 -0.24
CA HIS A 123 -29.86 -6.93 0.03
C HIS A 123 -29.79 -5.66 0.88
N GLN A 124 -30.92 -4.94 1.01
CA GLN A 124 -31.06 -3.72 1.80
C GLN A 124 -31.88 -3.92 3.08
N ASN A 125 -32.16 -5.17 3.45
CA ASN A 125 -32.98 -5.51 4.60
C ASN A 125 -32.13 -6.11 5.73
N PHE A 126 -32.23 -5.50 6.90
CA PHE A 126 -31.45 -5.82 8.09
C PHE A 126 -32.36 -5.92 9.31
N THR A 127 -31.92 -6.64 10.33
CA THR A 127 -32.47 -6.50 11.69
C THR A 127 -31.41 -5.96 12.63
N TYR A 128 -31.80 -5.01 13.48
CA TYR A 128 -30.92 -4.47 14.51
C TYR A 128 -31.36 -4.97 15.90
N ASP A 129 -30.53 -5.82 16.50
CA ASP A 129 -30.65 -6.21 17.90
C ASP A 129 -29.96 -5.15 18.77
N ALA A 130 -30.73 -4.24 19.34
CA ALA A 130 -30.20 -3.20 20.22
C ALA A 130 -29.60 -3.74 21.52
N ALA A 131 -29.98 -4.94 22.00
CA ALA A 131 -29.42 -5.51 23.21
C ALA A 131 -28.01 -6.06 22.94
N GLY A 132 -27.86 -6.90 21.92
CA GLY A 132 -26.57 -7.45 21.48
C GLY A 132 -25.70 -6.49 20.67
N GLY A 133 -26.30 -5.45 20.08
CA GLY A 133 -25.65 -4.53 19.16
C GLY A 133 -25.46 -5.11 17.75
N LEU A 134 -26.10 -6.22 17.40
CA LEU A 134 -25.86 -6.90 16.12
C LEU A 134 -26.77 -6.33 15.03
N ILE A 135 -26.20 -6.09 13.85
CA ILE A 135 -26.95 -5.75 12.63
C ILE A 135 -26.92 -6.98 11.73
N HIS A 136 -27.99 -7.79 11.75
CA HIS A 136 -28.09 -8.99 10.94
C HIS A 136 -28.52 -8.65 9.52
N VAL A 137 -27.96 -9.38 8.55
CA VAL A 137 -28.31 -9.31 7.14
C VAL A 137 -29.39 -10.35 6.85
N LEU A 138 -30.49 -9.94 6.21
CA LEU A 138 -31.56 -10.86 5.80
C LEU A 138 -31.40 -11.37 4.35
N ALA A 139 -30.47 -10.78 3.60
CA ALA A 139 -30.13 -11.20 2.25
C ALA A 139 -29.63 -12.66 2.24
N PRO A 140 -29.92 -13.43 1.17
CA PRO A 140 -29.35 -14.76 1.00
C PRO A 140 -27.83 -14.65 0.79
N ALA A 141 -27.07 -14.79 1.88
CA ALA A 141 -25.62 -14.88 1.84
C ALA A 141 -25.18 -16.30 1.43
N PRO A 142 -23.97 -16.48 0.85
CA PRO A 142 -23.37 -17.80 0.72
C PRO A 142 -23.45 -18.56 2.04
N VAL A 143 -23.79 -19.85 2.02
CA VAL A 143 -24.06 -20.68 3.23
C VAL A 143 -22.99 -20.53 4.31
N LYS A 144 -21.72 -20.30 3.93
CA LYS A 144 -20.60 -20.13 4.85
C LYS A 144 -20.71 -18.88 5.75
N LEU A 145 -21.44 -17.86 5.32
CA LEU A 145 -21.60 -16.57 5.99
C LEU A 145 -22.90 -16.43 6.79
N TYR A 146 -23.79 -17.44 6.79
CA TYR A 146 -25.08 -17.36 7.48
C TYR A 146 -25.03 -17.94 8.91
N PRO A 147 -25.64 -17.28 9.92
CA PRO A 147 -26.24 -15.94 9.85
C PRO A 147 -25.17 -14.86 9.65
N GLY A 148 -25.47 -13.89 8.79
CA GLY A 148 -24.54 -12.80 8.44
C GLY A 148 -24.79 -11.55 9.27
N CYS A 149 -23.72 -10.92 9.75
CA CYS A 149 -23.74 -9.67 10.50
C CYS A 149 -22.86 -8.63 9.81
N VAL A 150 -23.26 -7.36 9.88
CA VAL A 150 -22.37 -6.25 9.51
C VAL A 150 -21.13 -6.30 10.42
N GLN A 151 -19.96 -6.11 9.84
CA GLN A 151 -18.70 -6.11 10.55
C GLN A 151 -17.83 -4.95 10.07
N VAL A 152 -17.15 -4.28 10.99
CA VAL A 152 -15.97 -3.48 10.67
C VAL A 152 -14.78 -4.45 10.65
N ALA A 153 -14.16 -4.70 9.51
CA ALA A 153 -13.06 -5.66 9.42
C ALA A 153 -12.01 -5.34 10.49
N ALA A 154 -11.73 -6.33 11.35
CA ALA A 154 -10.75 -6.20 12.42
C ALA A 154 -9.36 -6.10 11.78
N ASP A 155 -8.92 -4.88 11.48
CA ASP A 155 -7.51 -4.66 11.24
C ASP A 155 -6.80 -4.85 12.58
N THR A 156 -5.85 -5.78 12.63
CA THR A 156 -4.97 -5.94 13.79
C THR A 156 -4.06 -4.73 13.97
N GLN A 157 -4.01 -3.83 12.98
CA GLN A 157 -3.33 -2.56 13.05
C GLN A 157 -4.33 -1.46 13.45
N LYS A 158 -4.08 -0.84 14.60
CA LYS A 158 -4.71 0.43 15.03
C LYS A 158 -4.29 1.58 14.10
N SER A 159 -4.64 1.50 12.81
CA SER A 159 -4.33 2.54 11.85
C SER A 159 -5.47 3.56 11.81
N ALA A 160 -5.13 4.84 11.62
CA ALA A 160 -6.11 5.90 11.37
C ALA A 160 -6.77 5.79 9.98
N ALA A 161 -6.46 4.74 9.20
CA ALA A 161 -6.99 4.57 7.86
C ALA A 161 -8.40 3.95 7.90
N ALA A 162 -9.14 4.18 6.82
CA ALA A 162 -10.44 3.58 6.62
C ALA A 162 -10.32 2.05 6.54
N VAL A 163 -11.08 1.34 7.37
CA VAL A 163 -11.17 -0.11 7.37
C VAL A 163 -12.43 -0.58 6.64
N LYS A 164 -12.35 -1.75 6.02
CA LYS A 164 -13.47 -2.33 5.27
C LYS A 164 -14.67 -2.53 6.20
N VAL A 165 -15.86 -2.20 5.74
CA VAL A 165 -17.12 -2.66 6.36
C VAL A 165 -17.73 -3.70 5.43
N ASP A 166 -17.98 -4.90 5.92
CA ASP A 166 -18.52 -6.00 5.14
C ASP A 166 -19.53 -6.84 5.93
N VAL A 167 -19.96 -7.96 5.33
CA VAL A 167 -20.79 -8.97 5.99
C VAL A 167 -19.93 -10.16 6.33
N TYR A 168 -19.94 -10.56 7.59
CA TYR A 168 -19.27 -11.77 8.05
C TYR A 168 -20.23 -12.65 8.85
N ARG A 169 -19.80 -13.87 9.19
CA ARG A 169 -20.58 -14.73 10.07
C ARG A 169 -20.79 -14.03 11.42
N CYS A 170 -22.01 -14.01 11.92
CA CYS A 170 -22.32 -13.46 13.24
C CYS A 170 -21.58 -14.23 14.34
N GLU A 171 -20.80 -13.50 15.14
CA GLU A 171 -20.02 -14.01 16.26
C GLU A 171 -20.41 -13.23 17.53
N PRO A 172 -21.28 -13.77 18.39
CA PRO A 172 -21.63 -13.12 19.64
C PRO A 172 -20.37 -12.82 20.47
N GLY A 173 -20.21 -11.56 20.87
CA GLY A 173 -19.02 -11.10 21.61
C GLY A 173 -17.91 -10.53 20.73
N ASN A 174 -18.01 -10.61 19.40
CA ASN A 174 -17.08 -9.93 18.51
C ASN A 174 -17.38 -8.42 18.50
N ALA A 175 -16.52 -7.65 19.17
CA ALA A 175 -16.60 -6.19 19.28
C ALA A 175 -16.77 -5.46 17.93
N ALA A 176 -16.23 -6.03 16.85
CA ALA A 176 -16.28 -5.46 15.51
C ALA A 176 -17.65 -5.59 14.83
N GLN A 177 -18.54 -6.42 15.40
CA GLN A 177 -19.91 -6.63 14.92
C GLN A 177 -20.96 -6.01 15.86
N GLN A 178 -20.54 -5.46 17.00
CA GLN A 178 -21.42 -4.88 18.01
C GLN A 178 -21.47 -3.37 17.84
N PHE A 179 -22.60 -2.87 17.35
CA PHE A 179 -22.86 -1.48 17.09
C PHE A 179 -23.82 -0.86 18.11
N GLU A 180 -23.65 0.43 18.32
CA GLU A 180 -24.60 1.31 18.96
C GLU A 180 -24.86 2.53 18.07
N MET A 181 -26.13 2.93 18.01
CA MET A 181 -26.56 4.13 17.32
C MET A 181 -26.96 5.17 18.37
N ASP A 182 -26.41 6.37 18.28
CA ASP A 182 -26.79 7.46 19.18
C ASP A 182 -27.89 8.36 18.58
N GLY A 183 -28.39 9.31 19.39
CA GLY A 183 -29.43 10.25 18.96
C GLY A 183 -29.00 11.25 17.87
N THR A 184 -27.70 11.33 17.56
CA THR A 184 -27.16 12.18 16.48
C THR A 184 -27.08 11.45 15.13
N GLY A 185 -27.39 10.15 15.13
CA GLY A 185 -27.22 9.29 13.97
C GLY A 185 -25.77 8.89 13.75
N LEU A 186 -24.95 8.89 14.80
CA LEU A 186 -23.65 8.23 14.79
C LEU A 186 -23.88 6.74 14.97
N LEU A 187 -23.30 5.90 14.11
CA LEU A 187 -23.31 4.45 14.25
C LEU A 187 -21.88 3.96 14.49
N ARG A 188 -21.62 3.43 15.69
CA ARG A 188 -20.25 3.09 16.13
C ARG A 188 -20.17 1.72 16.77
N THR A 189 -19.00 1.12 16.71
CA THR A 189 -18.67 -0.13 17.42
C THR A 189 -18.60 0.13 18.94
N ARG A 190 -19.16 -0.77 19.76
CA ARG A 190 -19.26 -0.60 21.22
C ARG A 190 -17.91 -0.58 21.94
N GLN A 191 -16.93 -1.32 21.43
CA GLN A 191 -15.61 -1.49 22.09
C GLN A 191 -14.43 -1.05 21.20
N GLY A 192 -14.66 -0.80 19.91
CA GLY A 192 -13.58 -0.55 18.94
C GLY A 192 -13.26 0.92 18.68
N GLY A 193 -14.09 1.86 19.15
CA GLY A 193 -13.93 3.28 18.85
C GLY A 193 -14.05 3.62 17.35
N GLN A 194 -14.55 2.69 16.54
CA GLN A 194 -14.75 2.85 15.10
C GLN A 194 -16.19 3.26 14.81
N CYS A 195 -16.37 4.25 13.94
CA CYS A 195 -17.64 4.78 13.45
C CYS A 195 -17.82 4.42 11.97
N LEU A 196 -19.05 4.11 11.55
CA LEU A 196 -19.33 3.99 10.11
C LEU A 196 -19.40 5.37 9.47
N ALA A 197 -18.71 5.53 8.35
CA ALA A 197 -18.73 6.73 7.53
C ALA A 197 -19.17 6.40 6.10
N GLY A 198 -19.88 7.33 5.46
CA GLY A 198 -20.16 7.27 4.02
C GLY A 198 -19.21 8.16 3.22
N ARG A 199 -18.24 7.56 2.53
CA ARG A 199 -17.16 8.22 1.75
C ARG A 199 -17.36 8.07 0.25
N ASP A 200 -16.66 8.87 -0.55
CA ASP A 200 -16.64 8.74 -2.01
C ASP A 200 -16.16 7.36 -2.50
N ARG A 201 -15.21 6.75 -1.78
CA ARG A 201 -14.71 5.39 -2.03
C ARG A 201 -14.12 4.74 -0.76
N TYR A 202 -13.95 3.43 -0.81
CA TYR A 202 -13.09 2.72 0.12
C TYR A 202 -11.66 2.72 -0.40
N ASP A 203 -10.77 3.40 0.32
CA ASP A 203 -9.32 3.36 0.10
C ASP A 203 -8.70 2.51 1.21
N PRO A 204 -8.46 1.19 0.99
CA PRO A 204 -7.83 0.36 2.02
C PRO A 204 -6.47 0.95 2.41
N PRO A 205 -6.04 0.81 3.68
CA PRO A 205 -4.66 1.10 4.03
C PRO A 205 -3.74 0.33 3.08
N PRO A 206 -2.61 0.92 2.67
CA PRO A 206 -1.66 0.23 1.83
C PRO A 206 -1.11 -0.99 2.57
N VAL A 207 -1.67 -2.17 2.32
CA VAL A 207 -1.20 -3.41 2.92
C VAL A 207 0.13 -3.82 2.26
N ASN A 208 1.12 -4.16 3.08
CA ASN A 208 2.45 -4.60 2.62
C ASN A 208 3.20 -3.61 1.73
N VAL A 209 2.93 -2.31 1.86
CA VAL A 209 3.80 -1.32 1.24
C VAL A 209 5.12 -1.32 2.00
N ALA A 210 6.09 -2.08 1.47
CA ALA A 210 7.49 -1.87 1.79
C ALA A 210 7.74 -0.36 1.61
N GLY A 211 8.27 0.30 2.64
CA GLY A 211 8.61 1.71 2.53
C GLY A 211 9.71 1.94 1.49
N VAL A 212 10.57 2.91 1.72
CA VAL A 212 11.73 3.06 0.82
C VAL A 212 12.76 2.02 1.23
N GLN A 213 13.21 1.19 0.29
CA GLN A 213 14.29 0.24 0.53
C GLN A 213 15.54 0.66 -0.22
N LEU A 214 16.68 0.60 0.45
CA LEU A 214 17.98 0.74 -0.18
C LEU A 214 18.68 -0.61 -0.17
N TRP A 215 19.04 -1.10 -1.36
CA TRP A 215 19.83 -2.29 -1.57
C TRP A 215 21.19 -1.89 -2.13
N ALA A 216 22.22 -2.65 -1.80
CA ALA A 216 23.56 -2.41 -2.32
C ALA A 216 24.25 -3.72 -2.69
N LYS A 217 25.14 -3.64 -3.68
CA LYS A 217 25.94 -4.78 -4.14
C LYS A 217 27.34 -4.35 -4.53
N PRO A 218 28.40 -4.91 -3.92
CA PRO A 218 29.76 -4.65 -4.36
C PRO A 218 29.99 -5.27 -5.74
N LEU A 219 30.64 -4.51 -6.64
CA LEU A 219 30.96 -4.94 -8.01
C LEU A 219 32.47 -5.21 -8.21
N GLY A 220 33.29 -4.94 -7.20
CA GLY A 220 34.75 -5.00 -7.27
C GLY A 220 35.38 -3.75 -7.90
N GLY A 221 36.68 -3.57 -7.70
CA GLY A 221 37.43 -2.44 -8.26
C GLY A 221 36.95 -1.08 -7.77
N GLY A 222 36.58 -0.94 -6.49
CA GLY A 222 36.07 0.32 -5.92
C GLY A 222 34.70 0.72 -6.44
N ARG A 223 33.89 -0.23 -6.95
CA ARG A 223 32.53 0.03 -7.45
C ARG A 223 31.47 -0.68 -6.62
N THR A 224 30.36 0.01 -6.40
CA THR A 224 29.18 -0.52 -5.71
C THR A 224 27.91 -0.09 -6.44
N ALA A 225 27.05 -1.04 -6.78
CA ALA A 225 25.69 -0.74 -7.25
C ALA A 225 24.79 -0.45 -6.06
N ALA A 226 23.86 0.48 -6.21
CA ALA A 226 22.80 0.73 -5.25
C ALA A 226 21.44 0.83 -5.95
N LEU A 227 20.41 0.26 -5.34
CA LEU A 227 19.03 0.32 -5.79
C LEU A 227 18.16 0.89 -4.68
N LEU A 228 17.60 2.05 -4.94
CA LEU A 228 16.53 2.62 -4.12
C LEU A 228 15.18 2.22 -4.72
N ILE A 229 14.34 1.54 -3.94
CA ILE A 229 12.97 1.17 -4.34
C ILE A 229 12.01 2.01 -3.50
N ASN A 230 11.17 2.80 -4.15
CA ASN A 230 10.06 3.45 -3.50
C ASN A 230 8.80 2.58 -3.60
N GLY A 231 8.59 1.69 -2.63
CA GLY A 231 7.34 0.94 -2.55
C GLY A 231 6.15 1.79 -2.10
N GLY A 232 6.42 2.99 -1.56
CA GLY A 232 5.45 3.93 -1.01
C GLY A 232 4.42 4.47 -2.01
N GLY A 233 3.31 4.98 -1.49
CA GLY A 233 2.27 5.66 -2.28
C GLY A 233 2.58 7.12 -2.63
N LEU A 234 3.73 7.66 -2.20
CA LEU A 234 4.13 9.04 -2.40
C LEU A 234 5.48 9.15 -3.11
N ARG A 235 5.71 10.29 -3.77
CA ARG A 235 7.07 10.67 -4.20
C ARG A 235 7.97 10.80 -2.97
N THR A 236 9.20 10.31 -3.08
CA THR A 236 10.17 10.34 -1.99
C THR A 236 11.57 10.68 -2.50
N SER A 237 12.39 11.25 -1.64
CA SER A 237 13.83 11.38 -1.83
C SER A 237 14.53 10.81 -0.62
N ALA A 238 15.72 10.25 -0.82
CA ALA A 238 16.52 9.69 0.24
C ALA A 238 18.00 10.03 0.06
N ASP A 239 18.63 10.33 1.18
CA ASP A 239 20.08 10.45 1.28
C ASP A 239 20.72 9.06 1.21
N VAL A 240 21.71 8.89 0.35
CA VAL A 240 22.53 7.69 0.30
C VAL A 240 23.95 8.06 0.72
N THR A 241 24.40 7.52 1.84
CA THR A 241 25.75 7.81 2.35
C THR A 241 26.77 6.87 1.72
N LEU A 242 27.99 7.33 1.42
CA LEU A 242 29.02 6.42 0.92
C LEU A 242 29.38 5.34 1.96
N LYS A 243 29.32 5.71 3.24
CA LYS A 243 29.59 4.79 4.36
C LYS A 243 28.62 3.60 4.41
N GLU A 244 27.32 3.80 4.19
CA GLU A 244 26.36 2.67 4.20
C GLU A 244 26.56 1.72 3.01
N LEU A 245 27.20 2.19 1.94
CA LEU A 245 27.59 1.40 0.77
C LEU A 245 28.98 0.76 0.93
N ASN A 246 29.59 0.86 2.11
CA ASN A 246 30.95 0.43 2.40
C ASN A 246 32.01 1.09 1.48
N ILE A 247 31.76 2.33 1.07
CA ILE A 247 32.69 3.17 0.32
C ILE A 247 33.41 4.07 1.32
N SER A 248 34.74 4.00 1.33
CA SER A 248 35.57 4.71 2.32
C SER A 248 35.92 6.15 1.93
N SER A 249 35.86 6.46 0.63
CA SER A 249 36.10 7.80 0.11
C SER A 249 35.01 8.80 0.54
N THR A 250 35.34 10.09 0.48
CA THR A 250 34.36 11.18 0.69
C THR A 250 33.70 11.65 -0.60
N SER A 251 34.12 11.10 -1.75
CA SER A 251 33.60 11.41 -3.08
C SER A 251 33.52 10.15 -3.93
N ALA A 252 32.56 10.11 -4.85
CA ALA A 252 32.41 9.06 -5.85
C ALA A 252 31.69 9.65 -7.06
N THR A 253 31.90 9.07 -8.25
CA THR A 253 31.02 9.34 -9.39
C THR A 253 29.80 8.45 -9.30
N VAL A 254 28.62 8.98 -9.59
CA VAL A 254 27.36 8.21 -9.56
C VAL A 254 26.81 8.13 -10.98
N THR A 255 26.64 6.92 -11.50
CA THR A 255 26.11 6.72 -12.86
C THR A 255 24.76 6.02 -12.78
N ASP A 256 23.73 6.60 -13.41
CA ASP A 256 22.43 5.95 -13.55
C ASP A 256 22.55 4.74 -14.50
N VAL A 257 22.05 3.59 -14.06
CA VAL A 257 22.19 2.33 -14.78
C VAL A 257 21.39 2.34 -16.09
N TRP A 258 20.24 2.99 -16.10
CA TRP A 258 19.33 2.96 -17.26
C TRP A 258 19.82 3.85 -18.39
N SER A 259 20.17 5.10 -18.07
CA SER A 259 20.62 6.10 -19.03
C SER A 259 22.13 6.06 -19.28
N GLY A 260 22.91 5.54 -18.33
CA GLY A 260 24.37 5.59 -18.36
C GLY A 260 24.95 6.98 -18.15
N LEU A 261 24.14 7.95 -17.74
CA LEU A 261 24.54 9.33 -17.49
C LEU A 261 24.92 9.54 -16.02
N ASP A 262 25.62 10.65 -15.77
CA ASP A 262 25.88 11.12 -14.40
C ASP A 262 24.56 11.38 -13.67
N ALA A 263 24.41 10.79 -12.49
CA ALA A 263 23.23 10.88 -11.63
C ALA A 263 23.37 11.99 -10.56
N GLY A 264 24.42 12.82 -10.67
CA GLY A 264 24.63 13.99 -9.82
C GLY A 264 25.76 13.81 -8.81
N PRO A 265 26.18 14.91 -8.17
CA PRO A 265 27.36 14.93 -7.32
C PRO A 265 27.13 14.24 -5.97
N VAL A 266 28.22 13.69 -5.42
CA VAL A 266 28.32 13.36 -3.99
C VAL A 266 28.87 14.57 -3.25
N SER A 267 28.14 15.07 -2.24
CA SER A 267 28.57 16.18 -1.39
C SER A 267 28.74 15.68 0.04
N GLY A 268 29.94 15.86 0.62
CA GLY A 268 30.22 15.44 2.00
C GLY A 268 30.01 13.94 2.25
N GLY A 269 30.26 13.08 1.24
CA GLY A 269 30.00 11.64 1.33
C GLY A 269 28.52 11.25 1.25
N VAL A 270 27.64 12.14 0.81
CA VAL A 270 26.20 11.88 0.63
C VAL A 270 25.77 12.17 -0.80
N TRP A 271 25.03 11.24 -1.40
CA TRP A 271 24.32 11.42 -2.66
C TRP A 271 22.82 11.53 -2.42
N GLN A 272 22.14 12.41 -3.14
CA GLN A 272 20.69 12.58 -3.07
C GLN A 272 20.04 11.83 -4.23
N THR A 273 19.08 10.95 -3.94
CA THR A 273 18.38 10.20 -5.00
C THR A 273 17.54 11.10 -5.91
N GLY A 274 17.25 12.32 -5.46
CA GLY A 274 16.19 13.16 -6.01
C GLY A 274 14.82 12.51 -5.83
N ASP A 275 13.82 13.08 -6.50
CA ASP A 275 12.46 12.57 -6.46
C ASP A 275 12.35 11.20 -7.16
N VAL A 276 11.83 10.23 -6.43
CA VAL A 276 11.48 8.88 -6.91
C VAL A 276 9.97 8.72 -6.80
N ALA A 277 9.31 8.45 -7.93
CA ALA A 277 7.86 8.32 -7.99
C ALA A 277 7.36 7.11 -7.18
N PRO A 278 6.07 7.09 -6.76
CA PRO A 278 5.46 5.90 -6.17
C PRO A 278 5.66 4.68 -7.07
N LEU A 279 6.03 3.54 -6.48
CA LEU A 279 6.28 2.27 -7.18
C LEU A 279 7.41 2.33 -8.24
N ASP A 280 8.31 3.30 -8.11
CA ASP A 280 9.48 3.49 -8.98
C ASP A 280 10.79 3.23 -8.24
N ALA A 281 11.92 3.25 -8.96
CA ALA A 281 13.24 3.00 -8.39
C ALA A 281 14.35 3.85 -9.02
N ARG A 282 15.42 4.09 -8.25
CA ARG A 282 16.70 4.62 -8.74
C ARG A 282 17.74 3.51 -8.69
N PHE A 283 18.34 3.21 -9.84
CA PHE A 283 19.37 2.19 -9.94
C PHE A 283 20.66 2.83 -10.43
N VAL A 284 21.67 2.87 -9.58
CA VAL A 284 22.91 3.60 -9.82
C VAL A 284 24.14 2.77 -9.49
N VAL A 285 25.28 3.16 -10.06
CA VAL A 285 26.60 2.63 -9.70
C VAL A 285 27.47 3.76 -9.19
N PHE A 286 28.00 3.58 -7.99
CA PHE A 286 29.03 4.40 -7.38
C PHE A 286 30.41 3.87 -7.78
N THR A 287 31.32 4.77 -8.16
CA THR A 287 32.73 4.43 -8.44
C THR A 287 33.63 5.36 -7.64
N GLU A 288 34.50 4.76 -6.82
CA GLU A 288 35.52 5.48 -6.06
C GLU A 288 36.58 6.09 -6.99
N PRO A 289 37.15 7.26 -6.65
CA PRO A 289 38.33 7.79 -7.33
C PRO A 289 39.46 6.75 -7.27
N SER A 290 40.13 6.48 -8.39
CA SER A 290 41.26 5.55 -8.41
C SER A 290 42.37 6.04 -7.48
N SER A 291 42.84 5.19 -6.58
CA SER A 291 44.01 5.46 -5.72
C SER A 291 45.28 5.76 -6.51
N ASP A 292 45.32 5.35 -7.77
CA ASP A 292 46.51 5.39 -8.64
C ASP A 292 46.80 6.80 -9.20
N GLY A 293 46.01 7.81 -8.81
CA GLY A 293 46.18 9.20 -9.24
C GLY A 293 47.06 10.07 -8.33
N VAL A 294 47.65 9.52 -7.27
CA VAL A 294 48.69 10.22 -6.49
C VAL A 294 50.04 9.96 -7.13
N ALA A 295 50.35 10.74 -8.17
CA ALA A 295 51.70 10.90 -8.71
C ALA A 295 52.41 12.09 -8.04
#